data_AF-A0A257IT10-F1
#
_entry.id   AF-A0A257IT10-F1
#
_cell.length_a   1.000
_cell.length_b   1.000
_cell.length_c   1.000
_cell.angle_alpha   90.00
_cell.angle_beta   90.00
_cell.angle_gamma   90.00
#
_symmetry.space_group_name_H-M   'P 1'
#
loop_
_entity.id
_entity.type
_entity.pdbx_description
1 polymer ?
#
loop_
_entity_poly.entity_id
_entity_poly.type
_entity_poly.pdbx_seq_one_letter_code
_entity_poly.pdbx_strand_id
1 'polypeptide(L)'
;MAISLILIPFQAAAEELLMRGYYLQGIAWATKRPWLAVILTSFFFGLLHLANPEIKAFGWPFIFGYIFMGIAAGIMTIMDDGSELAIGLHIVNNLYSAIVVSFTSSALQTNTLFFIKDYNPTFWSIVAVISLLLFLAISHKKYDWGSYKSLFEKLDT
;
A
#
# COMPACT_ATOMS: atom_id res chain seq x y z
N MET A 1 16.42 -13.00 5.98
CA MET A 1 17.04 -11.71 5.60
C MET A 1 17.48 -11.69 4.13
N ALA A 2 18.49 -12.46 3.70
CA ALA A 2 18.95 -12.42 2.30
C ALA A 2 17.85 -12.81 1.27
N ILE A 3 17.05 -13.84 1.58
CA ILE A 3 15.92 -14.26 0.73
C ILE A 3 14.87 -13.14 0.60
N SER A 4 14.58 -12.44 1.70
CA SER A 4 13.61 -11.34 1.73
C SER A 4 14.03 -10.18 0.81
N LEU A 5 15.31 -9.84 0.76
CA LEU A 5 15.86 -8.79 -0.12
C LEU A 5 15.68 -9.11 -1.61
N ILE A 6 15.59 -10.39 -1.97
CA ILE A 6 15.42 -10.81 -3.37
C ILE A 6 13.94 -10.96 -3.69
N LEU A 7 13.18 -11.71 -2.87
CA LEU A 7 11.81 -12.10 -3.21
C LEU A 7 10.77 -11.02 -2.96
N ILE A 8 10.93 -10.16 -1.94
CA ILE A 8 9.95 -9.10 -1.64
C ILE A 8 9.84 -8.10 -2.80
N PRO A 9 10.93 -7.66 -3.45
CA PRO A 9 10.84 -6.85 -4.67
C PRO A 9 9.94 -7.46 -5.75
N PHE A 10 10.09 -8.76 -6.04
CA PHE A 10 9.26 -9.42 -7.06
C PHE A 10 7.81 -9.59 -6.60
N GLN A 11 7.58 -9.95 -5.33
CA GLN A 11 6.23 -10.09 -4.77
C GLN A 11 5.49 -8.74 -4.81
N ALA A 12 6.08 -7.69 -4.26
CA ALA A 12 5.47 -6.36 -4.23
C ALA A 12 5.25 -5.81 -5.65
N ALA A 13 6.23 -5.96 -6.55
CA ALA A 13 6.06 -5.55 -7.94
C ALA A 13 4.92 -6.30 -8.64
N ALA A 14 4.80 -7.62 -8.45
CA ALA A 14 3.72 -8.40 -9.05
C ALA A 14 2.34 -7.96 -8.55
N GLU A 15 2.19 -7.74 -7.24
CA GLU A 15 0.93 -7.28 -6.65
C GLU A 15 0.56 -5.88 -7.12
N GLU A 16 1.53 -4.95 -7.16
CA GLU A 16 1.28 -3.59 -7.63
C GLU A 16 0.99 -3.55 -9.14
N LEU A 17 1.71 -4.28 -9.99
CA LEU A 17 1.41 -4.34 -11.42
C LEU A 17 0.02 -4.92 -11.70
N LEU A 18 -0.39 -5.93 -10.94
CA LEU A 18 -1.74 -6.48 -11.05
C LEU A 18 -2.81 -5.47 -10.61
N MET A 19 -2.62 -4.85 -9.44
CA MET A 19 -3.63 -3.96 -8.86
C MET A 19 -3.68 -2.60 -9.56
N ARG A 20 -2.53 -2.01 -9.90
CA ARG A 20 -2.38 -0.62 -10.36
C ARG A 20 -2.17 -0.57 -11.86
N GLY A 21 -1.42 -1.52 -12.41
CA GLY A 21 -1.24 -1.65 -13.86
C GLY A 21 -2.47 -2.23 -14.56
N TYR A 22 -3.07 -3.29 -14.02
CA TYR A 22 -4.21 -3.96 -14.69
C TYR A 22 -5.57 -3.52 -14.15
N TYR A 23 -5.86 -3.76 -12.87
CA TYR A 23 -7.21 -3.51 -12.34
C TYR A 23 -7.57 -2.03 -12.24
N LEU A 24 -6.67 -1.18 -11.73
CA LEU A 24 -6.94 0.25 -11.62
C LEU A 24 -7.18 0.87 -13.00
N GLN A 25 -6.33 0.58 -13.98
CA GLN A 25 -6.50 1.08 -15.35
C GLN A 25 -7.78 0.52 -15.99
N GLY A 26 -8.06 -0.78 -15.84
CA GLY A 26 -9.27 -1.39 -16.40
C GLY A 26 -10.55 -0.82 -15.82
N ILE A 27 -10.61 -0.60 -14.50
CA ILE A 27 -11.77 0.00 -13.83
C ILE A 27 -11.89 1.48 -14.20
N ALA A 28 -10.79 2.23 -14.21
CA ALA A 28 -10.80 3.64 -14.60
C ALA A 28 -11.25 3.79 -16.06
N TRP A 29 -10.81 2.91 -16.96
CA TRP A 29 -11.24 2.89 -18.35
C TRP A 29 -12.72 2.55 -18.51
N ALA A 30 -13.23 1.55 -17.78
CA ALA A 30 -14.63 1.12 -17.86
C ALA A 30 -15.60 2.15 -17.26
N THR A 31 -15.23 2.77 -16.13
CA THR A 31 -16.10 3.68 -15.38
C THR A 31 -15.89 5.15 -15.77
N LYS A 32 -14.77 5.48 -16.42
CA LYS A 32 -14.29 6.85 -16.69
C LYS A 32 -14.08 7.68 -15.41
N ARG A 33 -13.89 7.04 -14.26
CA ARG A 33 -13.78 7.69 -12.93
C ARG A 33 -12.54 7.17 -12.18
N PRO A 34 -11.42 7.92 -12.18
CA PRO A 34 -10.18 7.47 -11.52
C PRO A 34 -10.34 7.24 -10.01
N TRP A 35 -11.00 8.16 -9.30
CA TRP A 35 -11.26 7.99 -7.86
C TRP A 35 -12.01 6.69 -7.53
N LEU A 36 -12.95 6.26 -8.39
CA LEU A 36 -13.70 5.02 -8.18
C LEU A 36 -12.79 3.80 -8.35
N ALA A 37 -11.88 3.84 -9.34
CA ALA A 37 -10.88 2.81 -9.53
C ALA A 37 -9.94 2.68 -8.32
N VAL A 38 -9.50 3.81 -7.74
CA VAL A 38 -8.70 3.81 -6.51
C VAL A 38 -9.45 3.14 -5.38
N ILE A 39 -10.70 3.53 -5.10
CA ILE A 39 -11.48 2.97 -3.99
C ILE A 39 -11.70 1.46 -4.16
N LEU A 40 -12.10 1.02 -5.36
CA LEU A 40 -12.38 -0.39 -5.62
C LEU A 40 -11.12 -1.27 -5.52
N THR A 41 -10.02 -0.86 -6.13
CA THR A 41 -8.75 -1.60 -6.05
C THR A 41 -8.17 -1.61 -4.64
N SER A 42 -8.33 -0.52 -3.88
CA SER A 42 -7.90 -0.47 -2.47
C SER A 42 -8.70 -1.41 -1.59
N PHE A 43 -10.01 -1.51 -1.82
CA PHE A 43 -10.86 -2.47 -1.12
C PHE A 43 -10.46 -3.91 -1.45
N PHE A 44 -10.26 -4.23 -2.74
CA PHE A 44 -9.78 -5.56 -3.15
C PHE A 44 -8.41 -5.89 -2.56
N PHE A 45 -7.51 -4.91 -2.49
CA PHE A 45 -6.21 -5.08 -1.84
C PHE A 45 -6.39 -5.46 -0.36
N GLY A 46 -7.25 -4.75 0.38
CA GLY A 46 -7.61 -5.12 1.76
C GLY A 46 -8.20 -6.54 1.87
N LEU A 47 -9.06 -6.95 0.93
CA LEU A 47 -9.66 -8.28 0.92
C LEU A 47 -8.63 -9.40 0.70
N LEU A 48 -7.62 -9.18 -0.15
CA LEU A 48 -6.55 -10.16 -0.37
C LEU A 48 -5.77 -10.49 0.91
N HIS A 49 -5.75 -9.56 1.86
CA HIS A 49 -5.02 -9.69 3.11
C HIS A 49 -5.88 -10.24 4.27
N LEU A 50 -7.13 -10.64 4.03
CA LEU A 50 -8.01 -11.18 5.09
C LEU A 50 -7.46 -12.46 5.74
N ALA A 51 -6.67 -13.24 5.02
CA ALA A 51 -6.06 -14.47 5.52
C ALA A 51 -4.81 -14.22 6.39
N ASN A 52 -4.36 -12.97 6.51
CA ASN A 52 -3.14 -12.65 7.24
C ASN A 52 -3.32 -12.81 8.76
N PRO A 53 -2.30 -13.32 9.48
CA PRO A 53 -2.37 -13.58 10.91
C PRO A 53 -2.66 -12.32 11.74
N GLU A 54 -2.26 -11.13 11.27
CA GLU A 54 -2.55 -9.85 11.89
C GLU A 54 -4.05 -9.58 11.98
N ILE A 55 -4.81 -9.98 10.96
CA ILE A 55 -6.28 -9.81 10.94
C ILE A 55 -6.90 -10.67 12.03
N LYS A 56 -6.45 -11.93 12.17
CA LYS A 56 -6.93 -12.82 13.22
C LYS A 56 -6.59 -12.29 14.62
N ALA A 57 -5.42 -11.67 14.78
CA ALA A 57 -4.94 -11.17 16.07
C ALA A 57 -5.55 -9.82 16.49
N PHE A 58 -5.73 -8.90 15.54
CA PHE A 58 -6.07 -7.50 15.84
C PHE A 58 -7.30 -6.99 15.11
N GLY A 59 -7.77 -7.66 14.07
CA GLY A 59 -9.01 -7.35 13.35
C GLY A 59 -8.95 -6.08 12.49
N TRP A 60 -9.98 -5.24 12.63
CA TRP A 60 -10.25 -4.08 11.78
C TRP A 60 -9.10 -3.09 11.57
N PRO A 61 -8.25 -2.75 12.57
CA PRO A 61 -7.15 -1.81 12.38
C PRO A 61 -6.22 -2.21 11.22
N PHE A 62 -5.91 -3.49 11.07
CA PHE A 62 -5.06 -3.96 9.97
C PHE A 62 -5.79 -3.98 8.62
N ILE A 63 -7.06 -4.37 8.58
CA ILE A 63 -7.87 -4.29 7.35
C ILE A 63 -7.88 -2.85 6.82
N PHE A 64 -8.13 -1.87 7.70
CA PHE A 64 -8.06 -0.46 7.34
C PHE A 64 -6.65 -0.04 6.93
N GLY A 65 -5.61 -0.52 7.61
CA GLY A 65 -4.22 -0.29 7.22
C GLY A 65 -3.93 -0.74 5.79
N TYR A 66 -4.33 -1.95 5.40
CA TYR A 66 -4.19 -2.45 4.04
C TYR A 66 -4.98 -1.61 3.03
N ILE A 67 -6.22 -1.23 3.35
CA ILE A 67 -7.04 -0.36 2.48
C ILE A 67 -6.39 1.01 2.31
N PHE A 68 -5.88 1.64 3.39
CA PHE A 68 -5.22 2.95 3.32
C PHE A 68 -3.92 2.90 2.53
N MET A 69 -3.13 1.85 2.69
CA MET A 69 -1.98 1.60 1.83
C MET A 69 -2.40 1.42 0.37
N GLY A 70 -3.51 0.71 0.16
CA GLY A 70 -4.21 0.58 -1.11
C GLY A 70 -4.48 1.93 -1.78
N ILE A 71 -5.13 2.82 -1.02
CA ILE A 71 -5.54 4.16 -1.46
C ILE A 71 -4.30 5.01 -1.78
N ALA A 72 -3.31 5.01 -0.90
CA ALA A 72 -2.07 5.75 -1.11
C ALA A 72 -1.38 5.29 -2.41
N ALA A 73 -1.19 3.99 -2.60
CA ALA A 73 -0.62 3.44 -3.83
C ALA A 73 -1.43 3.79 -5.09
N GLY A 74 -2.76 3.75 -5.03
CA GLY A 74 -3.63 4.15 -6.14
C GLY A 74 -3.53 5.65 -6.48
N ILE A 75 -3.47 6.52 -5.46
CA ILE A 75 -3.25 7.96 -5.63
C ILE A 75 -1.89 8.21 -6.28
N MET A 76 -0.81 7.61 -5.75
CA MET A 76 0.52 7.75 -6.33
C MET A 76 0.53 7.32 -7.79
N THR A 77 -0.15 6.22 -8.12
CA THR A 77 -0.18 5.71 -9.49
C THR A 77 -0.78 6.71 -10.47
N ILE A 78 -1.88 7.36 -10.09
CA ILE A 78 -2.54 8.32 -10.98
C ILE A 78 -1.78 9.64 -11.03
N MET A 79 -1.25 10.11 -9.89
CA MET A 79 -0.57 11.41 -9.82
C MET A 79 0.81 11.38 -10.47
N ASP A 80 1.50 10.24 -10.40
CA ASP A 80 2.85 10.03 -10.94
C ASP A 80 2.85 9.47 -12.37
N ASP A 81 1.66 9.13 -12.92
CA ASP A 81 1.49 8.45 -14.21
C ASP A 81 2.35 7.17 -14.34
N GLY A 82 2.52 6.45 -13.23
CA GLY A 82 3.47 5.35 -13.10
C GLY A 82 3.24 4.54 -11.83
N SER A 83 3.66 3.28 -11.82
CA SER A 83 3.49 2.38 -10.66
C SER A 83 4.72 2.30 -9.75
N GLU A 84 5.81 2.98 -10.13
CA GLU A 84 7.14 2.89 -9.54
C GLU A 84 7.14 3.31 -8.07
N LEU A 85 6.47 4.40 -7.72
CA LEU A 85 6.37 4.85 -6.32
C LEU A 85 5.53 3.93 -5.46
N ALA A 86 4.46 3.36 -6.01
CA ALA A 86 3.64 2.37 -5.32
C ALA A 86 4.43 1.08 -5.05
N ILE A 87 5.16 0.59 -6.05
CA ILE A 87 6.07 -0.55 -5.93
C ILE A 87 7.14 -0.25 -4.87
N GLY A 88 7.80 0.90 -4.94
CA GLY A 88 8.84 1.29 -3.98
C GLY A 88 8.31 1.34 -2.54
N LEU A 89 7.15 1.96 -2.31
CA LEU A 89 6.49 2.01 -1.01
C LEU A 89 6.21 0.60 -0.48
N HIS A 90 5.65 -0.27 -1.31
CA HIS A 90 5.29 -1.64 -0.93
C HIS A 90 6.55 -2.47 -0.59
N ILE A 91 7.60 -2.37 -1.42
CA ILE A 91 8.89 -3.02 -1.16
C ILE A 91 9.44 -2.57 0.19
N VAL A 92 9.52 -1.27 0.45
CA VAL A 92 10.09 -0.74 1.71
C VAL A 92 9.26 -1.16 2.91
N ASN A 93 7.93 -1.13 2.82
CA ASN A 93 7.04 -1.59 3.90
C ASN A 93 7.29 -3.06 4.26
N ASN A 94 7.35 -3.93 3.25
CA ASN A 94 7.52 -5.37 3.47
C ASN A 94 8.94 -5.71 3.90
N LEU A 95 9.96 -5.03 3.36
CA LEU A 95 11.35 -5.18 3.83
C LEU A 95 11.51 -4.68 5.27
N TYR A 96 10.85 -3.58 5.65
CA TYR A 96 10.88 -3.10 7.02
C TYR A 96 10.31 -4.14 7.99
N SER A 97 9.17 -4.75 7.64
CA SER A 97 8.55 -5.84 8.42
C SER A 97 9.40 -7.13 8.43
N ALA A 98 10.10 -7.44 7.32
CA ALA A 98 10.87 -8.67 7.18
C ALA A 98 12.34 -8.58 7.63
N ILE A 99 12.83 -7.39 7.99
CA ILE A 99 14.25 -7.18 8.30
C ILE A 99 14.41 -6.35 9.56
N VAL A 100 13.63 -5.27 9.72
CA VAL A 100 13.89 -4.27 10.75
C VAL A 100 13.05 -4.53 12.00
N VAL A 101 11.72 -4.63 11.89
CA VAL A 101 10.83 -4.80 13.04
C VAL A 101 9.75 -5.84 12.76
N SER A 102 9.56 -6.78 13.67
CA SER A 102 8.44 -7.72 13.65
C SER A 102 7.77 -7.88 15.02
N PHE A 103 6.69 -8.64 15.06
CA PHE A 103 5.89 -8.98 16.24
C PHE A 103 5.22 -10.35 16.03
N THR A 104 4.70 -10.94 17.11
CA THR A 104 4.20 -12.33 17.16
C THR A 104 3.20 -12.70 16.06
N SER A 105 2.35 -11.76 15.62
CA SER A 105 1.30 -12.03 14.63
C SER A 105 1.58 -11.47 13.23
N SER A 106 2.80 -11.02 12.93
CA SER A 106 3.15 -10.52 11.59
C SER A 106 3.00 -11.61 10.51
N ALA A 107 2.57 -11.27 9.29
CA ALA A 107 2.52 -12.19 8.16
C ALA A 107 3.94 -12.61 7.74
N LEU A 108 4.91 -11.71 7.88
CA LEU A 108 6.31 -11.93 7.52
C LEU A 108 7.11 -12.35 8.75
N GLN A 109 7.01 -13.62 9.11
CA GLN A 109 7.76 -14.23 10.21
C GLN A 109 9.20 -14.54 9.80
N THR A 110 10.09 -13.60 10.09
CA THR A 110 11.52 -13.67 9.76
C THR A 110 12.36 -13.19 10.94
N ASN A 111 13.67 -13.50 10.94
CA ASN A 111 14.59 -12.96 11.95
C ASN A 111 14.83 -11.47 11.68
N THR A 112 14.23 -10.61 12.51
CA THR A 112 14.33 -9.15 12.44
C THR A 112 15.31 -8.57 13.46
N LEU A 113 15.77 -7.33 13.22
CA LEU A 113 16.66 -6.60 14.12
C LEU A 113 16.00 -6.25 15.46
N PHE A 114 14.72 -5.88 15.42
CA PHE A 114 13.91 -5.55 16.58
C PHE A 114 12.64 -6.40 16.61
N PHE A 115 12.16 -6.69 17.81
CA PHE A 115 10.93 -7.46 18.03
C PHE A 115 10.06 -6.77 19.08
N ILE A 116 8.83 -6.41 18.69
CA ILE A 116 7.86 -5.77 19.57
C ILE A 116 7.15 -6.86 20.38
N LYS A 117 7.34 -6.84 21.70
CA LYS A 117 6.67 -7.77 22.62
C LYS A 117 5.20 -7.41 22.83
N ASP A 118 4.93 -6.13 23.08
CA ASP A 118 3.59 -5.60 23.34
C ASP A 118 3.16 -4.70 22.18
N TYR A 119 2.47 -5.30 21.20
CA TYR A 119 2.04 -4.59 20.00
C TYR A 119 0.72 -3.84 20.25
N ASN A 120 0.74 -2.50 20.16
CA ASN A 120 -0.45 -1.68 20.21
C ASN A 120 -0.97 -1.39 18.79
N PRO A 121 -2.03 -2.08 18.32
CA PRO A 121 -2.48 -1.96 16.94
C PRO A 121 -3.01 -0.57 16.58
N THR A 122 -3.68 0.11 17.52
CA THR A 122 -4.21 1.46 17.28
C THR A 122 -3.09 2.47 17.08
N PHE A 123 -2.10 2.47 17.97
CA PHE A 123 -0.95 3.37 17.88
C PHE A 123 -0.20 3.19 16.55
N TRP A 124 0.15 1.94 16.21
CA TRP A 124 0.90 1.66 14.99
C TRP A 124 0.09 1.93 13.71
N SER A 125 -1.23 1.74 13.74
CA SER A 125 -2.10 2.12 12.61
C SER A 125 -2.14 3.63 12.39
N ILE A 126 -2.19 4.42 13.46
CA ILE A 126 -2.14 5.90 13.37
C ILE A 126 -0.78 6.33 12.81
N VAL A 127 0.31 5.76 13.30
CA VAL A 127 1.66 6.02 12.78
C VAL A 127 1.73 5.70 11.29
N ALA A 128 1.22 4.53 10.86
CA ALA A 128 1.23 4.14 9.46
C ALA A 128 0.44 5.13 8.57
N VAL A 129 -0.76 5.55 8.98
CA VAL A 129 -1.55 6.54 8.22
C VAL A 129 -0.81 7.88 8.13
N ILE A 130 -0.23 8.36 9.23
CA ILE A 130 0.56 9.60 9.23
C ILE A 130 1.76 9.47 8.28
N SER A 131 2.49 8.35 8.34
CA SER A 131 3.61 8.08 7.43
C SER A 131 3.20 8.08 5.96
N LEU A 132 2.05 7.48 5.62
CA LEU A 132 1.52 7.49 4.25
C LEU A 132 1.16 8.91 3.79
N LEU A 133 0.48 9.70 4.63
CA LEU A 133 0.12 11.08 4.31
C LEU A 133 1.37 11.97 4.13
N LEU A 134 2.37 11.80 5.00
CA LEU A 134 3.65 12.48 4.86
C LEU A 134 4.37 12.08 3.58
N PHE A 135 4.39 10.79 3.25
CA PHE A 135 5.01 10.31 2.02
C PHE A 135 4.32 10.85 0.77
N LEU A 136 2.98 10.90 0.75
CA LEU A 136 2.22 11.54 -0.33
C LEU A 136 2.53 13.03 -0.45
N ALA A 137 2.60 13.75 0.67
CA ALA A 137 2.92 15.18 0.67
C ALA A 137 4.36 15.45 0.16
N ILE A 138 5.32 14.62 0.58
CA ILE A 138 6.70 14.69 0.10
C ILE A 138 6.75 14.38 -1.41
N SER A 139 6.07 13.33 -1.86
CA SER A 139 6.05 12.92 -3.27
C SER A 139 5.42 14.01 -4.15
N HIS A 140 4.29 14.58 -3.73
CA HIS A 140 3.64 15.69 -4.41
C HIS A 140 4.59 16.87 -4.63
N LYS A 141 5.35 17.25 -3.59
CA LYS A 141 6.33 18.34 -3.70
C LYS A 141 7.58 17.94 -4.49
N LYS A 142 8.05 16.70 -4.37
CA LYS A 142 9.29 16.22 -4.98
C LYS A 142 9.17 16.00 -6.49
N TYR A 143 8.01 15.51 -6.93
CA TYR A 143 7.71 15.18 -8.32
C TYR A 143 6.81 16.21 -9.00
N ASP A 144 6.55 17.35 -8.33
CA ASP A 144 5.75 18.47 -8.83
C ASP A 144 4.39 18.02 -9.40
N TRP A 145 3.72 17.14 -8.66
CA TRP A 145 2.42 16.62 -9.07
C TRP A 145 1.42 17.77 -9.20
N GLY A 146 0.59 17.69 -10.24
CA GLY A 146 -0.48 18.65 -10.46
C GLY A 146 -1.58 18.60 -9.38
N SER A 147 -2.71 19.25 -9.64
CA SER A 147 -3.82 19.26 -8.70
C SER A 147 -4.45 17.88 -8.54
N TYR A 148 -4.69 17.46 -7.30
CA TYR A 148 -5.49 16.25 -6.98
C TYR A 148 -6.92 16.28 -7.53
N LYS A 149 -7.38 17.41 -8.10
CA LYS A 149 -8.66 17.48 -8.84
C LYS A 149 -8.70 16.48 -10.00
N SER A 150 -7.56 16.16 -10.61
CA SER A 150 -7.45 15.18 -11.69
C SER A 150 -8.00 13.79 -11.31
N LEU A 151 -7.93 13.41 -10.03
CA LEU A 151 -8.51 12.14 -9.53
C LEU A 151 -10.04 12.09 -9.72
N PHE A 152 -10.70 13.25 -9.72
CA PHE A 152 -12.16 13.37 -9.79
C PHE A 152 -12.68 13.74 -11.18
N GLU A 153 -11.78 14.18 -12.06
CA GLU A 153 -12.08 14.47 -13.44
C GLU A 153 -12.47 13.20 -14.18
N LYS A 154 -13.42 13.35 -15.10
CA LYS A 154 -13.84 12.23 -15.95
C LYS A 154 -12.76 12.05 -17.02
N LEU A 155 -12.34 10.81 -17.26
CA LEU A 155 -11.40 10.51 -18.34
C LEU A 155 -12.08 10.71 -19.69
N ASP A 156 -11.50 11.57 -20.52
CA ASP A 156 -11.83 11.69 -21.93
C ASP A 156 -11.09 10.58 -22.66
N THR A 157 -11.83 9.60 -23.19
CA THR A 157 -11.30 8.52 -24.02
C THR A 157 -11.91 8.57 -25.39
#